data_AF-A0A7Z0BEG5-F1
#
_entry.id   AF-A0A7Z0BEG5-F1
#
_cell.length_a   1.000
_cell.length_b   1.000
_cell.length_c   1.000
_cell.angle_alpha   90.00
_cell.angle_beta   90.00
_cell.angle_gamma   90.00
#
_symmetry.space_group_name_H-M   'P 1'
#
loop_
_entity.id
_entity.type
_entity.pdbx_description
1 polymer ?
#
loop_
_entity_poly.entity_id
_entity_poly.type
_entity_poly.pdbx_seq_one_letter_code
_entity_poly.pdbx_strand_id
1 'polypeptide(L)'
;MQVEAYAHARAQGRDPLALTSEQKSYFDGWVSERLVPLTERYFAGHRIVLGRRGAKTFTATLTRFESARVELPWDRLFEVVLEPRLRLS
;
A
#
# COMPACT_ATOMS: atom_id res chain seq x y z
N MET A 1 -1.75 -7.06 7.23
CA MET A 1 -0.43 -6.42 7.08
C MET A 1 0.29 -6.12 8.39
N GLN A 2 -0.15 -5.20 9.27
CA GLN A 2 0.57 -4.90 10.53
C GLN A 2 0.74 -6.14 11.43
N VAL A 3 -0.33 -6.89 11.65
CA VAL A 3 -0.31 -8.11 12.48
C VAL A 3 0.69 -9.14 11.92
N GLU A 4 0.74 -9.29 10.60
CA GLU A 4 1.65 -10.21 9.92
C GLU A 4 3.10 -9.74 10.01
N ALA A 5 3.36 -8.43 9.86
CA ALA A 5 4.69 -7.88 10.01
C ALA A 5 5.22 -8.08 11.44
N TYR A 6 4.35 -7.92 12.45
CA TYR A 6 4.70 -8.18 13.85
C TYR A 6 4.91 -9.66 14.14
N ALA A 7 4.08 -10.53 13.57
CA ALA A 7 4.28 -11.97 13.66
C ALA A 7 5.61 -12.38 13.01
N HIS A 8 5.95 -11.77 11.87
CA HIS A 8 7.21 -12.02 11.18
C HIS A 8 8.42 -11.57 12.00
N ALA A 9 8.36 -10.39 12.63
CA ALA A 9 9.42 -9.92 13.52
C ALA A 9 9.61 -10.85 14.73
N ARG A 10 8.51 -11.23 15.38
CA ARG A 10 8.53 -12.14 16.54
C ARG A 10 9.05 -13.53 16.18
N ALA A 11 8.71 -14.05 15.01
CA ALA A 11 9.23 -15.34 14.52
C ALA A 11 10.75 -15.33 14.33
N GLN A 12 11.36 -14.15 14.14
CA GLN A 12 12.81 -13.95 14.07
C GLN A 12 13.43 -13.58 15.43
N GLY A 13 12.69 -13.66 16.54
CA GLY A 13 13.16 -13.29 17.86
C GLY A 13 13.36 -11.79 18.07
N ARG A 14 12.75 -10.95 17.22
CA ARG A 14 12.88 -9.48 17.28
C ARG A 14 11.62 -8.87 17.91
N ASP A 15 11.80 -7.86 18.76
CA ASP A 15 10.69 -7.06 19.27
C ASP A 15 10.28 -6.02 18.21
N PRO A 16 9.07 -6.12 17.63
CA PRO A 16 8.59 -5.17 16.63
C PRO A 16 8.46 -3.72 17.15
N LEU A 17 8.49 -3.51 18.47
CA LEU A 17 8.43 -2.19 19.10
C LEU A 17 9.82 -1.62 19.43
N ALA A 18 10.88 -2.42 19.30
CA ALA A 18 12.25 -2.05 19.67
C ALA A 18 13.26 -2.45 18.58
N LEU A 19 12.90 -2.25 17.31
CA LEU A 19 13.76 -2.55 16.17
C LEU A 19 14.91 -1.53 16.03
N THR A 20 16.11 -2.03 15.72
CA THR A 20 17.23 -1.17 15.30
C THR A 20 16.92 -0.54 13.94
N SER A 21 17.63 0.55 13.58
CA SER A 21 17.46 1.21 12.28
C SER A 21 17.63 0.26 11.10
N GLU A 22 18.60 -0.66 11.16
CA GLU A 22 18.82 -1.68 10.14
C GLU A 22 17.63 -2.66 10.03
N GLN A 23 17.11 -3.11 11.17
CA GLN A 23 15.95 -3.99 11.20
C GLN A 23 14.69 -3.30 10.67
N LYS A 24 14.50 -2.01 10.98
CA LYS A 24 13.41 -1.20 10.42
C LYS A 24 13.47 -1.18 8.89
N SER A 25 14.63 -0.86 8.31
CA SER A 25 14.80 -0.86 6.85
C SER A 25 14.53 -2.24 6.22
N TYR A 26 14.88 -3.33 6.90
CA TYR A 26 14.53 -4.67 6.45
C TYR A 26 13.01 -4.91 6.44
N PHE A 27 12.32 -4.60 7.55
CA PHE A 27 10.87 -4.81 7.61
C PHE A 27 10.10 -3.82 6.73
N ASP A 28 10.61 -2.63 6.49
CA ASP A 28 10.12 -1.68 5.49
C ASP A 28 10.01 -2.34 4.10
N GLY A 29 11.12 -2.93 3.64
CA GLY A 29 11.16 -3.66 2.39
C GLY A 29 10.17 -4.81 2.37
N TRP A 30 10.17 -5.62 3.43
CA TRP A 30 9.29 -6.78 3.56
C TRP A 30 7.79 -6.43 3.48
N VAL A 31 7.39 -5.31 4.12
CA VAL A 31 6.02 -4.81 4.11
C VAL A 31 5.68 -4.24 2.74
N SER A 32 6.57 -3.43 2.14
CA SER A 32 6.39 -2.85 0.81
C SER A 32 6.18 -3.92 -0.27
N GLU A 33 7.02 -4.96 -0.28
CA GLU A 33 6.92 -6.11 -1.21
C GLU A 33 5.56 -6.81 -1.18
N ARG A 34 4.84 -6.76 -0.04
CA ARG A 34 3.55 -7.40 0.13
C ARG A 34 2.37 -6.45 -0.08
N LEU A 35 2.52 -5.17 0.29
CA LEU A 35 1.47 -4.17 0.14
C LEU A 35 1.26 -3.75 -1.32
N VAL A 36 2.33 -3.68 -2.12
CA VAL A 36 2.23 -3.29 -3.53
C VAL A 36 1.32 -4.25 -4.34
N PRO A 37 1.50 -5.58 -4.30
CA PRO A 37 0.61 -6.50 -5.03
C PRO A 37 -0.84 -6.51 -4.51
N LEU A 38 -1.04 -6.28 -3.21
CA LEU A 38 -2.39 -6.13 -2.65
C LEU A 38 -3.08 -4.87 -3.18
N THR A 39 -2.32 -3.78 -3.28
CA THR A 39 -2.78 -2.51 -3.83
C THR A 39 -3.12 -2.64 -5.32
N GLU A 40 -2.25 -3.27 -6.09
CA GLU A 40 -2.48 -3.57 -7.51
C GLU A 40 -3.79 -4.32 -7.73
N ARG A 41 -4.00 -5.40 -6.97
CA ARG A 41 -5.24 -6.19 -7.04
C ARG A 41 -6.47 -5.41 -6.61
N TYR A 42 -6.35 -4.55 -5.61
CA TYR A 42 -7.45 -3.70 -5.18
C TYR A 42 -7.92 -2.78 -6.31
N PHE A 43 -6.99 -2.14 -7.03
CA PHE A 43 -7.34 -1.22 -8.12
C PHE A 43 -7.65 -1.91 -9.46
N ALA A 44 -7.34 -3.19 -9.61
CA ALA A 44 -7.60 -3.93 -10.84
C ALA A 44 -9.12 -3.94 -11.16
N GLY A 45 -9.47 -3.49 -12.37
CA GLY A 45 -10.84 -3.55 -12.88
C GLY A 45 -11.84 -2.60 -12.22
N HIS A 46 -11.38 -1.67 -11.36
CA HIS A 46 -12.27 -0.72 -10.72
C HIS A 46 -12.77 0.35 -11.71
N ARG A 47 -14.08 0.62 -11.67
CA ARG A 47 -14.70 1.72 -12.41
C ARG A 47 -14.76 2.94 -11.51
N ILE A 48 -14.18 4.05 -11.96
CA ILE A 48 -14.17 5.31 -11.20
C ILE A 48 -15.06 6.35 -11.87
N VAL A 49 -15.65 7.23 -11.05
CA VAL A 49 -16.40 8.39 -11.54
C VAL A 49 -15.43 9.56 -11.72
N LEU A 50 -15.34 10.06 -12.95
CA LEU A 50 -14.48 11.20 -13.29
C LEU A 50 -15.16 12.54 -13.02
N GLY A 51 -16.49 12.57 -13.07
CA GLY A 51 -17.27 13.77 -12.84
C GLY A 51 -18.69 13.65 -13.35
N ARG A 52 -19.49 14.68 -13.07
CA ARG A 52 -20.88 14.79 -13.52
C ARG A 52 -21.08 16.10 -14.26
N ARG A 53 -21.83 16.07 -15.36
CA ARG A 53 -22.31 17.27 -16.06
C ARG A 53 -23.83 17.14 -16.24
N GLY A 54 -24.58 17.92 -15.47
CA GLY A 54 -26.04 17.76 -15.37
C GLY A 54 -26.39 16.33 -14.91
N ALA A 55 -27.29 15.66 -15.64
CA ALA A 55 -27.68 14.28 -15.36
C ALA A 55 -26.65 13.22 -15.84
N LYS A 56 -25.65 13.60 -16.63
CA LYS A 56 -24.68 12.64 -17.20
C LYS A 56 -23.50 12.45 -16.26
N THR A 57 -23.22 11.19 -15.91
CA THR A 57 -22.01 10.79 -15.16
C THR A 57 -20.96 10.27 -16.13
N PHE A 58 -19.74 10.81 -16.04
CA PHE A 58 -18.58 10.31 -16.78
C PHE A 58 -17.82 9.35 -15.86
N THR A 59 -17.48 8.20 -16.40
CA THR A 59 -16.77 7.15 -15.68
C THR A 59 -15.64 6.63 -16.55
N ALA A 60 -14.52 6.26 -15.94
CA ALA A 60 -13.45 5.53 -16.60
C ALA A 60 -13.21 4.19 -15.90
N THR A 61 -12.58 3.28 -16.62
CA THR A 61 -12.08 2.03 -16.04
C THR A 61 -10.60 2.17 -15.74
N LEU A 62 -10.17 1.70 -14.58
CA LEU A 62 -8.78 1.55 -14.24
C LEU A 62 -8.20 0.39 -15.04
N THR A 63 -7.40 0.71 -16.06
CA THR A 63 -6.86 -0.28 -17.00
C THR A 63 -5.52 -0.83 -16.57
N ARG A 64 -4.72 -0.01 -15.89
CA ARG A 64 -3.40 -0.40 -15.44
C ARG A 64 -2.99 0.34 -14.19
N PHE A 65 -2.44 -0.43 -13.26
CA PHE A 65 -1.63 0.09 -12.17
C PHE A 65 -0.21 0.35 -12.66
N GLU A 66 0.29 1.57 -12.52
CA GLU A 66 1.62 1.95 -13.01
C GLU A 66 2.69 1.82 -11.93
N SER A 67 2.44 2.33 -10.73
CA SER A 67 3.34 2.20 -9.59
C SER A 67 2.65 2.54 -8.27
N ALA A 68 3.23 2.09 -7.15
CA ALA A 68 2.93 2.58 -5.80
C ALA A 68 4.20 3.07 -5.13
N ARG A 69 4.06 4.13 -4.34
CA ARG A 69 5.00 4.47 -3.27
C ARG A 69 4.37 4.07 -1.94
N VAL A 70 5.12 3.32 -1.13
CA VAL A 70 4.73 2.92 0.22
C VAL A 70 5.69 3.60 1.19
N GLU A 71 5.16 4.43 2.08
CA GLU A 71 5.92 5.04 3.18
C GLU A 71 5.42 4.50 4.52
N LEU A 72 6.36 4.07 5.36
CA LEU A 72 6.08 3.38 6.62
C LEU A 72 6.81 4.09 7.77
N PRO A 73 6.10 4.86 8.60
CA PRO A 73 6.67 5.42 9.81
C PRO A 73 6.64 4.34 10.91
N TRP A 74 7.65 3.47 10.94
CA TRP A 74 7.73 2.39 11.95
C TRP A 74 7.62 2.91 13.40
N ASP A 75 8.12 4.12 13.67
CA ASP A 75 8.09 4.75 14.99
C ASP A 75 6.69 5.24 15.40
N ARG A 76 5.74 5.32 14.46
CA ARG A 76 4.36 5.71 14.71
C ARG A 76 3.45 4.69 14.06
N LEU A 77 3.24 3.57 14.76
CA LEU A 77 2.17 2.57 14.54
C LEU A 77 1.33 2.81 13.26
N PHE A 78 1.96 2.54 12.12
CA PHE A 78 1.43 2.51 10.74
C PHE A 78 0.49 3.63 10.28
N GLU A 79 0.98 4.86 10.14
CA GLU A 79 0.47 5.74 9.08
C GLU A 79 1.09 5.34 7.74
N VAL A 80 0.46 4.41 7.02
CA VAL A 80 0.93 4.06 5.67
C VAL A 80 0.42 5.10 4.69
N VAL A 81 1.33 5.87 4.09
CA VAL A 81 0.98 6.70 2.94
C VAL A 81 1.19 5.87 1.67
N LEU A 82 0.10 5.72 0.92
CA LEU A 82 0.09 4.99 -0.34
C LEU A 82 -0.25 5.96 -1.48
N GLU A 83 0.68 6.11 -2.42
CA GLU A 83 0.49 6.96 -3.60
C GLU A 83 0.47 6.10 -4.87
N PRO A 84 -0.71 5.63 -5.32
CA PRO A 84 -0.83 4.84 -6.53
C PRO A 84 -0.86 5.75 -7.76
N ARG A 85 -0.13 5.37 -8.82
CA ARG A 85 -0.27 5.95 -10.16
C ARG A 85 -1.10 5.02 -11.03
N LEU A 86 -2.16 5.56 -11.61
CA LEU A 86 -3.19 4.80 -12.31
C LEU A 86 -3.42 5.37 -13.71
N ARG A 87 -3.61 4.48 -14.69
CA ARG A 87 -4.01 4.87 -16.05
C ARG A 87 -5.49 4.59 -16.28
N LEU A 88 -6.16 5.55 -16.90
CA LEU A 88 -7.59 5.53 -17.20
C LEU A 88 -7.85 5.33 -18.68
N SER A 89 -8.94 4.63 -19.01
CA SER A 89 -9.52 4.56 -20.36
C SER A 89 -11.01 4.87 -20.33
#